data_AF-A0A250IGP6-F1
#
_entry.id   AF-A0A250IGP6-F1
#
_cell.length_a   1.000
_cell.length_b   1.000
_cell.length_c   1.000
_cell.angle_alpha   90.00
_cell.angle_beta   90.00
_cell.angle_gamma   90.00
#
_symmetry.space_group_name_H-M   'P 1'
#
loop_
_entity.id
_entity.type
_entity.pdbx_description
1 polymer ?
#
loop_
_entity_poly.entity_id
_entity_poly.type
_entity_poly.pdbx_seq_one_letter_code
_entity_poly.pdbx_strand_id
1 'polypeptide(L)'
;MPGTGWRRAAWVLLGLLGGMEGCASNPHVKVQRMENGLLRVEGPLAGPFPKLEELAANACELMTNEPGASNGIYGSEYCALYYYSPGQKAYFLSYLSDIKSSLDTETKNCELPRSVEDALHPDHIVLGGIHTHPHNRRFSRRDLGITTTWSPTRFADKSTGQVFDRNLLMFFRERTGECRAYAYNNFSRHVSALREGEWVPIAKVTNDSGDLEMFEGKDWLP
;
A
#
# COMPACT_ATOMS: atom_id res chain seq x y z
N MET A 1 -55.20 -16.88 -62.92
CA MET A 1 -55.77 -16.65 -61.58
C MET A 1 -56.28 -17.99 -61.07
N PRO A 2 -56.08 -18.45 -59.82
CA PRO A 2 -55.33 -17.95 -58.65
C PRO A 2 -54.04 -18.81 -58.45
N GLY A 3 -53.18 -18.71 -57.45
CA GLY A 3 -53.26 -18.02 -56.17
C GLY A 3 -51.89 -17.97 -55.48
N THR A 4 -51.85 -17.03 -54.55
CA THR A 4 -50.83 -16.64 -53.57
C THR A 4 -50.05 -17.79 -52.90
N GLY A 5 -48.72 -17.72 -52.99
CA GLY A 5 -47.78 -18.49 -52.15
C GLY A 5 -47.18 -17.61 -51.06
N TRP A 6 -47.52 -17.92 -49.81
CA TRP A 6 -47.03 -17.27 -48.60
C TRP A 6 -45.57 -17.62 -48.27
N ARG A 7 -44.85 -16.56 -47.85
CA ARG A 7 -43.79 -16.48 -46.81
C ARG A 7 -43.17 -17.81 -46.33
N ARG A 8 -41.85 -17.94 -46.50
CA ARG A 8 -41.00 -18.69 -45.57
C ARG A 8 -40.00 -17.76 -44.90
N ALA A 9 -40.08 -17.78 -43.58
CA ALA A 9 -39.22 -17.10 -42.64
C ALA A 9 -37.78 -17.62 -42.73
N ALA A 10 -36.80 -16.73 -42.74
CA ALA A 10 -35.42 -17.04 -42.39
C ALA A 10 -35.16 -16.45 -40.99
N TRP A 11 -35.16 -17.34 -40.00
CA TRP A 11 -34.71 -17.04 -38.65
C TRP A 11 -33.18 -16.95 -38.66
N VAL A 12 -32.64 -15.74 -38.62
CA VAL A 12 -31.24 -15.51 -38.28
C VAL A 12 -31.16 -15.51 -36.75
N LEU A 13 -30.90 -16.68 -36.17
CA LEU A 13 -30.45 -16.81 -34.79
C LEU A 13 -28.98 -16.39 -34.76
N LEU A 14 -28.73 -15.09 -34.61
CA LEU A 14 -27.42 -14.57 -34.28
C LEU A 14 -27.15 -14.90 -32.81
N GLY A 15 -26.21 -15.82 -32.57
CA GLY A 15 -25.79 -16.22 -31.23
C GLY A 15 -25.20 -15.05 -30.46
N LEU A 16 -25.94 -14.54 -29.49
CA LEU A 16 -25.43 -13.70 -28.40
C LEU A 16 -24.85 -14.62 -27.32
N LEU A 17 -23.66 -15.15 -27.59
CA LEU A 17 -22.74 -15.66 -26.57
C LEU A 17 -21.50 -14.75 -26.60
N GLY A 18 -21.73 -13.48 -26.31
CA GLY A 18 -20.67 -12.50 -26.06
C GLY A 18 -20.28 -12.58 -24.59
N GLY A 19 -19.01 -12.89 -24.34
CA GLY A 19 -18.46 -13.21 -23.04
C GLY A 19 -18.76 -12.17 -21.97
N MET A 20 -19.07 -12.66 -20.77
CA MET A 20 -18.79 -11.93 -19.55
C MET A 20 -17.26 -11.86 -19.43
N GLU A 21 -16.64 -10.91 -20.11
CA GLU A 21 -15.29 -10.44 -19.77
C GLU A 21 -15.42 -9.84 -18.38
N GLY A 22 -15.18 -10.68 -17.35
CA GLY A 22 -15.11 -10.22 -15.98
C GLY A 22 -14.10 -9.09 -15.92
N CYS A 23 -14.50 -7.95 -15.34
CA CYS A 23 -13.56 -6.90 -14.97
C CYS A 23 -12.38 -7.57 -14.26
N ALA A 24 -11.19 -7.54 -14.87
CA ALA A 24 -10.01 -8.16 -14.29
C ALA A 24 -9.74 -7.51 -12.93
N SER A 25 -10.07 -8.22 -11.84
CA SER A 25 -9.77 -7.76 -10.50
C SER A 25 -8.26 -7.85 -10.30
N ASN A 26 -7.65 -6.79 -9.80
CA ASN A 26 -6.22 -6.80 -9.49
C ASN A 26 -5.90 -7.94 -8.49
N PRO A 27 -5.09 -8.94 -8.85
CA PRO A 27 -4.84 -10.11 -7.99
C PRO A 27 -4.06 -9.78 -6.71
N HIS A 28 -3.40 -8.62 -6.66
CA HIS A 28 -2.68 -8.16 -5.48
C HIS A 28 -3.58 -7.34 -4.52
N VAL A 29 -4.83 -7.04 -4.91
CA VAL A 29 -5.79 -6.36 -4.04
C VAL A 29 -6.71 -7.38 -3.37
N LYS A 30 -6.62 -7.48 -2.05
CA LYS A 30 -7.50 -8.31 -1.23
C LYS A 30 -7.82 -7.59 0.07
N VAL A 31 -8.89 -6.80 0.02
CA VAL A 31 -9.32 -5.93 1.10
C VAL A 31 -10.82 -6.08 1.35
N GLN A 32 -11.20 -5.97 2.62
CA GLN A 32 -12.59 -5.97 3.07
C GLN A 32 -12.82 -4.81 4.04
N ARG A 33 -13.92 -4.07 3.86
CA ARG A 33 -14.43 -3.16 4.88
C ARG A 33 -15.23 -3.97 5.91
N MET A 34 -14.79 -3.96 7.15
CA MET A 34 -15.45 -4.65 8.26
C MET A 34 -16.68 -3.87 8.74
N GLU A 35 -17.53 -4.49 9.56
CA GLU A 35 -18.75 -3.88 10.12
C GLU A 35 -18.47 -2.59 10.91
N ASN A 36 -17.31 -2.50 11.57
CA ASN A 36 -16.87 -1.31 12.29
C ASN A 36 -16.32 -0.20 11.38
N GLY A 37 -16.41 -0.37 10.05
CA GLY A 37 -15.94 0.58 9.04
C GLY A 37 -14.45 0.51 8.74
N LEU A 38 -13.64 -0.22 9.53
CA LEU A 38 -12.20 -0.34 9.30
C LEU A 38 -11.89 -1.32 8.17
N LEU A 39 -10.78 -1.09 7.47
CA LEU A 39 -10.31 -1.99 6.42
C LEU A 39 -9.42 -3.10 6.99
N ARG A 40 -9.66 -4.32 6.50
CA ARG A 40 -8.88 -5.52 6.75
C ARG A 40 -8.32 -6.05 5.43
N VAL A 41 -7.07 -6.47 5.41
CA VAL A 41 -6.40 -7.05 4.23
C VAL A 41 -5.94 -8.48 4.52
N GLU A 42 -5.84 -9.31 3.49
CA GLU A 42 -5.24 -10.66 3.63
C GLU A 42 -3.71 -10.58 3.70
N GLY A 43 -3.05 -11.65 4.16
CA GLY A 43 -1.60 -11.83 4.06
C GLY A 43 -1.17 -13.31 4.01
N PRO A 44 0.10 -13.60 3.65
CA PRO A 44 1.08 -12.67 3.08
C PRO A 44 0.94 -12.55 1.55
N LEU A 45 1.19 -11.36 1.01
CA LEU A 45 1.45 -11.16 -0.42
C LEU A 45 2.93 -11.40 -0.75
N ALA A 46 3.85 -10.99 0.13
CA ALA A 46 5.28 -11.22 -0.02
C ALA A 46 5.97 -11.41 1.34
N GLY A 47 7.11 -12.11 1.32
CA GLY A 47 7.88 -12.54 2.49
C GLY A 47 8.16 -14.05 2.43
N PRO A 48 8.92 -14.60 3.39
CA PRO A 48 9.56 -13.93 4.52
C PRO A 48 10.77 -13.08 4.13
N PHE A 49 10.93 -11.92 4.77
CA PHE A 49 12.15 -11.10 4.69
C PHE A 49 12.84 -11.01 6.06
N PRO A 50 14.16 -11.20 6.16
CA PRO A 50 14.87 -11.15 7.45
C PRO A 50 15.02 -9.72 8.01
N LYS A 51 14.88 -8.70 7.17
CA LYS A 51 15.05 -7.29 7.53
C LYS A 51 13.93 -6.42 6.97
N LEU A 52 13.64 -5.30 7.65
CA LEU A 52 12.64 -4.34 7.19
C LEU A 52 13.09 -3.65 5.89
N GLU A 53 14.38 -3.41 5.73
CA GLU A 53 15.02 -2.85 4.53
C GLU A 53 14.77 -3.74 3.31
N GLU A 54 14.89 -5.06 3.48
CA GLU A 54 14.63 -6.04 2.42
C GLU A 54 13.14 -6.10 2.05
N LEU A 55 12.26 -6.06 3.06
CA LEU A 55 10.82 -5.91 2.81
C LEU A 55 10.54 -4.62 2.05
N ALA A 56 11.10 -3.49 2.49
CA ALA A 56 10.81 -2.19 1.89
C ALA A 56 11.28 -2.10 0.44
N ALA A 57 12.48 -2.62 0.12
CA ALA A 57 12.97 -2.67 -1.26
C ALA A 57 12.05 -3.52 -2.17
N ASN A 58 11.66 -4.72 -1.72
CA ASN A 58 10.78 -5.61 -2.49
C ASN A 58 9.37 -5.05 -2.62
N ALA A 59 8.80 -4.54 -1.54
CA ALA A 59 7.47 -3.96 -1.52
C ALA A 59 7.39 -2.69 -2.37
N CYS A 60 8.45 -1.87 -2.41
CA CYS A 60 8.56 -0.72 -3.30
C CYS A 60 8.38 -1.16 -4.76
N GLU A 61 9.18 -2.14 -5.19
CA GLU A 61 9.11 -2.65 -6.56
C GLU A 61 7.73 -3.23 -6.88
N LEU A 62 7.16 -4.05 -6.00
CA LEU A 62 5.83 -4.64 -6.19
C LEU A 62 4.75 -3.55 -6.30
N MET A 63 4.61 -2.71 -5.27
CA MET A 63 3.48 -1.79 -5.15
C MET A 63 3.50 -0.67 -6.18
N THR A 64 4.68 -0.18 -6.57
CA THR A 64 4.77 0.89 -7.58
C THR A 64 4.63 0.39 -9.02
N ASN A 65 4.68 -0.93 -9.24
CA ASN A 65 4.35 -1.56 -10.52
C ASN A 65 2.85 -1.86 -10.68
N GLU A 66 2.04 -1.64 -9.64
CA GLU A 66 0.60 -1.79 -9.75
C GLU A 66 0.00 -0.81 -10.78
N PRO A 67 -1.10 -1.20 -11.46
CA PRO A 67 -1.76 -0.34 -12.43
C PRO A 67 -2.08 1.05 -11.86
N GLY A 68 -1.49 2.08 -12.46
CA GLY A 68 -1.71 3.47 -12.04
C GLY A 68 -0.89 3.93 -10.84
N ALA A 69 -0.14 3.07 -10.15
CA ALA A 69 0.67 3.45 -8.98
C ALA A 69 1.79 4.45 -9.28
N SER A 70 2.20 4.54 -10.56
CA SER A 70 3.27 5.43 -11.04
C SER A 70 2.83 6.38 -12.16
N ASN A 71 1.52 6.60 -12.34
CA ASN A 71 0.95 7.42 -13.43
C ASN A 71 0.88 8.93 -13.11
N GLY A 72 1.81 9.45 -12.31
CA GLY A 72 1.92 10.88 -12.03
C GLY A 72 0.66 11.48 -11.40
N ILE A 73 0.32 12.70 -11.80
CA ILE A 73 -0.85 13.44 -11.29
C ILE A 73 -2.19 12.76 -11.61
N TYR A 74 -2.21 11.69 -12.41
CA TYR A 74 -3.41 10.86 -12.67
C TYR A 74 -3.33 9.44 -12.08
N GLY A 75 -2.22 9.07 -11.44
CA GLY A 75 -2.09 7.78 -10.76
C GLY A 75 -2.95 7.58 -9.52
N SER A 76 -2.89 6.39 -8.95
CA SER A 76 -3.63 6.00 -7.73
C SER A 76 -2.67 5.55 -6.65
N GLU A 77 -3.05 5.73 -5.39
CA GLU A 77 -2.29 5.18 -4.27
C GLU A 77 -2.79 3.78 -3.96
N TYR A 78 -1.86 2.89 -3.62
CA TYR A 78 -2.15 1.59 -3.02
C TYR A 78 -1.68 1.61 -1.58
N CYS A 79 -2.49 1.10 -0.67
CA CYS A 79 -2.16 0.94 0.73
C CYS A 79 -1.93 -0.52 1.08
N ALA A 80 -1.03 -0.80 2.00
CA ALA A 80 -0.82 -2.12 2.56
C ALA A 80 -0.42 -2.01 4.04
N LEU A 81 -0.27 -3.16 4.69
CA LEU A 81 0.35 -3.30 5.99
C LEU A 81 1.63 -4.12 5.86
N TYR A 82 2.60 -3.82 6.71
CA TYR A 82 3.68 -4.75 6.98
C TYR A 82 3.63 -5.21 8.42
N TYR A 83 4.01 -6.47 8.61
CA TYR A 83 3.96 -7.14 9.89
C TYR A 83 5.17 -8.05 10.06
N TYR A 84 5.42 -8.43 11.31
CA TYR A 84 6.48 -9.35 11.68
C TYR A 84 5.85 -10.60 12.29
N SER A 85 6.31 -11.79 11.89
CA SER A 85 5.96 -13.04 12.58
C SER A 85 7.10 -13.44 13.51
N PRO A 86 6.90 -13.42 14.84
CA PRO A 86 7.89 -13.91 15.80
C PRO A 86 8.31 -15.35 15.54
N GLY A 87 7.38 -16.23 15.18
CA GLY A 87 7.64 -17.63 14.84
C GLY A 87 8.61 -17.80 13.67
N GLN A 88 8.47 -16.99 12.62
CA GLN A 88 9.37 -17.02 11.47
C GLN A 88 10.59 -16.10 11.59
N LYS A 89 10.59 -15.18 12.56
CA LYS A 89 11.58 -14.11 12.71
C LYS A 89 11.79 -13.31 11.43
N ALA A 90 10.68 -13.00 10.76
CA ALA A 90 10.68 -12.38 9.45
C ALA A 90 9.54 -11.37 9.28
N TYR A 91 9.75 -10.44 8.36
CA TYR A 91 8.81 -9.43 7.92
C TYR A 91 8.03 -9.90 6.70
N PHE A 92 6.78 -9.47 6.62
CA PHE A 92 5.84 -9.80 5.56
C PHE A 92 5.04 -8.58 5.12
N LEU A 93 4.69 -8.57 3.84
CA LEU A 93 3.80 -7.60 3.21
C LEU A 93 2.40 -8.21 3.11
N SER A 94 1.37 -7.47 3.52
CA SER A 94 -0.02 -7.86 3.28
C SER A 94 -0.40 -7.69 1.81
N TYR A 95 -1.53 -8.26 1.39
CA TYR A 95 -2.20 -7.83 0.18
C TYR A 95 -2.58 -6.34 0.24
N LEU A 96 -2.85 -5.77 -0.93
CA LEU A 96 -3.06 -4.35 -1.12
C LEU A 96 -4.54 -3.96 -0.92
N SER A 97 -4.75 -2.68 -0.69
CA SER A 97 -6.02 -1.96 -0.71
C SER A 97 -5.90 -0.79 -1.68
N ASP A 98 -6.87 -0.65 -2.57
CA ASP A 98 -7.06 0.51 -3.45
C ASP A 98 -8.27 1.37 -3.04
N ILE A 99 -8.85 1.09 -1.86
CA ILE A 99 -9.97 1.84 -1.31
C ILE A 99 -9.49 3.25 -0.93
N LYS A 100 -10.19 4.28 -1.41
CA LYS A 100 -9.90 5.69 -1.14
C LYS A 100 -10.65 6.17 0.10
N SER A 101 -10.03 7.05 0.90
CA SER A 101 -10.69 7.66 2.07
C SER A 101 -11.63 8.81 1.69
N SER A 102 -11.49 9.35 0.48
CA SER A 102 -12.38 10.36 -0.10
C SER A 102 -12.62 10.11 -1.59
N LEU A 103 -13.81 10.46 -2.06
CA LEU A 103 -14.15 10.46 -3.49
C LEU A 103 -13.61 11.69 -4.23
N ASP A 104 -13.12 12.69 -3.48
CA ASP A 104 -12.44 13.85 -4.05
C ASP A 104 -11.20 13.42 -4.82
N THR A 105 -11.15 13.81 -6.09
CA THR A 105 -10.10 13.42 -7.04
C THR A 105 -8.81 14.22 -6.87
N GLU A 106 -8.85 15.33 -6.12
CA GLU A 106 -7.68 16.21 -5.96
C GLU A 106 -6.73 15.72 -4.86
N THR A 107 -7.27 15.12 -3.79
CA THR A 107 -6.49 14.55 -2.68
C THR A 107 -6.39 13.05 -2.81
N LYS A 108 -5.45 12.59 -3.64
CA LYS A 108 -5.13 11.16 -3.74
C LYS A 108 -4.69 10.65 -2.38
N ASN A 109 -5.47 9.73 -1.85
CA ASN A 109 -5.17 8.99 -0.65
C ASN A 109 -5.76 7.59 -0.81
N CYS A 110 -5.05 6.59 -0.34
CA CYS A 110 -5.65 5.30 0.01
C CYS A 110 -5.98 5.30 1.50
N GLU A 111 -7.09 4.65 1.86
CA GLU A 111 -7.45 4.42 3.25
C GLU A 111 -6.56 3.28 3.79
N LEU A 112 -5.70 3.62 4.76
CA LEU A 112 -4.80 2.65 5.38
C LEU A 112 -5.59 1.55 6.10
N PRO A 113 -5.36 0.26 5.79
CA PRO A 113 -5.90 -0.84 6.56
C PRO A 113 -5.46 -0.81 8.02
N ARG A 114 -6.22 -1.49 8.88
CA ARG A 114 -5.97 -1.53 10.34
C ARG A 114 -5.73 -2.94 10.88
N SER A 115 -5.98 -3.97 10.10
CA SER A 115 -5.74 -5.36 10.48
C SER A 115 -5.36 -6.22 9.27
N VAL A 116 -4.62 -7.30 9.55
CA VAL A 116 -4.26 -8.34 8.59
C VAL A 116 -4.96 -9.64 8.99
N GLU A 117 -5.47 -10.38 8.01
CA GLU A 117 -5.88 -11.78 8.17
C GLU A 117 -4.83 -12.68 7.51
N ASP A 118 -3.99 -13.32 8.34
CA ASP A 118 -2.98 -14.26 7.92
C ASP A 118 -3.06 -15.53 8.78
N ALA A 119 -3.65 -16.59 8.21
CA ALA A 119 -3.83 -17.86 8.90
C ALA A 119 -2.52 -18.67 9.03
N LEU A 120 -1.51 -18.38 8.21
CA LEU A 120 -0.21 -19.05 8.26
C LEU A 120 0.69 -18.46 9.37
N HIS A 121 0.44 -17.21 9.75
CA HIS A 121 1.17 -16.48 10.79
C HIS A 121 0.19 -15.89 11.82
N PRO A 122 -0.50 -16.72 12.63
CA PRO A 122 -1.50 -16.25 13.58
C PRO A 122 -0.92 -15.40 14.72
N ASP A 123 0.40 -15.41 14.89
CA ASP A 123 1.16 -14.64 15.88
C ASP A 123 1.69 -13.30 15.33
N HIS A 124 1.26 -12.91 14.13
CA HIS A 124 1.79 -11.71 13.49
C HIS A 124 1.56 -10.43 14.30
N ILE A 125 2.53 -9.53 14.21
CA ILE A 125 2.51 -8.22 14.84
C ILE A 125 2.51 -7.16 13.74
N VAL A 126 1.42 -6.43 13.60
CA VAL A 126 1.35 -5.32 12.62
C VAL A 126 2.21 -4.15 13.09
N LEU A 127 3.20 -3.81 12.27
CA LEU A 127 4.21 -2.80 12.59
C LEU A 127 3.91 -1.45 11.94
N GLY A 128 3.12 -1.41 10.87
CA GLY A 128 2.63 -0.15 10.34
C GLY A 128 2.05 -0.25 8.94
N GLY A 129 1.70 0.92 8.42
CA GLY A 129 1.16 1.08 7.08
C GLY A 129 2.23 1.28 6.02
N ILE A 130 1.86 1.00 4.78
CA ILE A 130 2.61 1.33 3.58
C ILE A 130 1.67 2.00 2.60
N HIS A 131 2.12 3.02 1.87
CA HIS A 131 1.41 3.56 0.72
C HIS A 131 2.33 3.96 -0.43
N THR A 132 1.80 4.03 -1.65
CA THR A 132 2.52 4.58 -2.80
C THR A 132 2.16 6.04 -3.03
N HIS A 133 3.13 6.85 -3.44
CA HIS A 133 2.90 8.15 -4.04
C HIS A 133 3.06 8.06 -5.56
N PRO A 134 2.07 8.45 -6.37
CA PRO A 134 2.19 8.33 -7.82
C PRO A 134 2.95 9.47 -8.49
N HIS A 135 3.22 10.58 -7.79
CA HIS A 135 3.67 11.82 -8.43
C HIS A 135 4.75 12.61 -7.69
N ASN A 136 5.08 12.26 -6.46
CA ASN A 136 6.10 12.96 -5.70
C ASN A 136 6.77 12.02 -4.68
N ARG A 137 8.00 12.35 -4.29
CA ARG A 137 8.81 11.58 -3.35
C ARG A 137 8.71 12.04 -1.89
N ARG A 138 7.78 12.96 -1.57
CA ARG A 138 7.71 13.59 -0.26
C ARG A 138 6.51 13.06 0.50
N PHE A 139 6.68 12.76 1.78
CA PHE A 139 5.53 12.61 2.66
C PHE A 139 4.70 13.90 2.66
N SER A 140 3.38 13.77 2.62
CA SER A 140 2.48 14.88 2.84
C SER A 140 2.44 15.25 4.33
N ARG A 141 1.99 16.48 4.64
CA ARG A 141 1.72 16.87 6.03
C ARG A 141 0.75 15.92 6.74
N ARG A 142 -0.21 15.36 6.00
CA ARG A 142 -1.17 14.40 6.53
C ARG A 142 -0.49 13.09 6.92
N ASP A 143 0.45 12.60 6.11
CA ASP A 143 1.19 11.36 6.40
C ASP A 143 2.03 11.48 7.68
N LEU A 144 2.55 12.68 7.94
CA LEU A 144 3.41 12.98 9.08
C LEU A 144 2.65 13.48 10.32
N GLY A 145 1.34 13.74 10.17
CA GLY A 145 0.50 14.31 11.20
C GLY A 145 0.10 13.32 12.30
N ILE A 146 -0.39 13.85 13.42
CA ILE A 146 -0.81 13.01 14.55
C ILE A 146 -2.04 12.15 14.24
N THR A 147 -2.89 12.55 13.29
CA THR A 147 -4.13 11.84 12.95
C THR A 147 -3.89 10.54 12.18
N THR A 148 -2.74 10.39 11.54
CA THR A 148 -2.30 9.17 10.85
C THR A 148 -1.35 8.33 11.70
N THR A 149 -0.93 8.85 12.86
CA THR A 149 0.00 8.18 13.78
C THR A 149 -0.68 6.99 14.46
N TRP A 150 0.02 5.86 14.47
CA TRP A 150 -0.48 4.64 15.12
C TRP A 150 -0.13 4.62 16.61
N SER A 151 -1.10 4.33 17.47
CA SER A 151 -0.88 4.17 18.92
C SER A 151 -0.96 2.69 19.33
N PRO A 152 -0.04 2.17 20.17
CA PRO A 152 1.20 2.82 20.59
C PRO A 152 2.21 2.98 19.44
N THR A 153 3.08 3.98 19.52
CA THR A 153 4.13 4.24 18.50
C THR A 153 5.38 3.39 18.71
N ARG A 154 5.66 2.99 19.95
CA ARG A 154 6.70 2.02 20.35
C ARG A 154 6.10 1.06 21.37
N PHE A 155 6.41 -0.23 21.24
CA PHE A 155 5.95 -1.26 22.17
C PHE A 155 6.91 -2.45 22.21
N ALA A 156 6.83 -3.26 23.26
CA ALA A 156 7.53 -4.53 23.36
C ALA A 156 6.56 -5.67 23.06
N ASP A 157 6.99 -6.63 22.25
CA ASP A 157 6.30 -7.91 22.17
C ASP A 157 6.41 -8.63 23.52
N LYS A 158 5.26 -9.07 24.03
CA LYS A 158 5.17 -9.73 25.33
C LYS A 158 5.84 -11.10 25.34
N SER A 159 5.91 -11.76 24.18
CA SER A 159 6.44 -13.13 24.09
C SER A 159 7.97 -13.16 24.00
N THR A 160 8.56 -12.27 23.21
CA THR A 160 10.01 -12.22 22.96
C THR A 160 10.75 -11.12 23.72
N GLY A 161 10.04 -10.10 24.21
CA GLY A 161 10.63 -8.87 24.75
C GLY A 161 11.22 -7.94 23.69
N GLN A 162 11.12 -8.29 22.40
CA GLN A 162 11.60 -7.47 21.31
C GLN A 162 10.83 -6.16 21.23
N VAL A 163 11.55 -5.04 21.16
CA VAL A 163 10.95 -3.70 21.04
C VAL A 163 10.79 -3.35 19.57
N PHE A 164 9.59 -2.88 19.22
CA PHE A 164 9.24 -2.42 17.89
C PHE A 164 8.82 -0.96 17.91
N ASP A 165 9.25 -0.24 16.88
CA ASP A 165 8.72 1.07 16.52
C ASP A 165 7.78 0.91 15.34
N ARG A 166 6.67 1.64 15.38
CA ARG A 166 5.78 1.73 14.24
C ARG A 166 6.29 2.75 13.24
N ASN A 167 6.33 2.35 11.98
CA ASN A 167 6.72 3.22 10.87
C ASN A 167 5.61 3.25 9.83
N LEU A 168 5.41 4.42 9.22
CA LEU A 168 4.72 4.53 7.94
C LEU A 168 5.78 4.44 6.82
N LEU A 169 5.61 3.51 5.89
CA LEU A 169 6.46 3.42 4.70
C LEU A 169 5.77 4.10 3.52
N MET A 170 6.53 4.82 2.72
CA MET A 170 6.06 5.44 1.48
C MET A 170 6.99 5.11 0.33
N PHE A 171 6.39 4.74 -0.79
CA PHE A 171 7.10 4.32 -2.00
C PHE A 171 6.81 5.23 -3.17
N PHE A 172 7.85 5.57 -3.92
CA PHE A 172 7.76 6.40 -5.11
C PHE A 172 8.65 5.81 -6.21
N ARG A 173 8.12 5.66 -7.42
CA ARG A 173 8.93 5.27 -8.59
C ARG A 173 9.35 6.51 -9.37
N GLU A 174 10.66 6.67 -9.51
CA GLU A 174 11.25 7.70 -10.34
C GLU A 174 10.94 7.46 -11.82
N ARG A 175 10.99 8.51 -12.64
CA ARG A 175 10.82 8.39 -14.09
C ARG A 175 11.90 7.55 -14.76
N THR A 176 13.05 7.40 -14.12
CA THR A 176 14.14 6.49 -14.54
C THR A 176 13.81 5.02 -14.31
N GLY A 177 12.68 4.73 -13.64
CA GLY A 177 12.24 3.37 -13.29
C GLY A 177 12.69 2.93 -11.91
N GLU A 178 13.58 3.65 -11.24
CA GLU A 178 14.08 3.30 -9.91
C GLU A 178 13.00 3.49 -8.84
N CYS A 179 12.81 2.51 -7.96
CA CYS A 179 11.93 2.65 -6.81
C CYS A 179 12.66 3.25 -5.61
N ARG A 180 12.04 4.24 -4.97
CA ARG A 180 12.53 4.93 -3.78
C ARG A 180 11.61 4.64 -2.60
N ALA A 181 12.20 4.19 -1.50
CA ALA A 181 11.49 3.92 -0.26
C ALA A 181 11.88 4.91 0.84
N TYR A 182 10.87 5.39 1.55
CA TYR A 182 11.01 6.29 2.68
C TYR A 182 10.25 5.73 3.88
N ALA A 183 10.75 6.00 5.08
CA ALA A 183 10.13 5.57 6.32
C ALA A 183 9.95 6.77 7.24
N TYR A 184 8.76 6.93 7.82
CA TYR A 184 8.49 7.83 8.93
C TYR A 184 8.29 7.01 10.21
N ASN A 185 9.23 7.12 11.15
CA ASN A 185 9.14 6.46 12.45
C ASN A 185 8.25 7.27 13.39
N ASN A 186 7.10 6.71 13.79
CA ASN A 186 6.10 7.40 14.59
C ASN A 186 6.56 7.69 16.03
N PHE A 187 7.59 7.00 16.54
CA PHE A 187 8.13 7.21 17.88
C PHE A 187 9.22 8.29 17.90
N SER A 188 10.27 8.13 17.10
CA SER A 188 11.40 9.09 17.05
C SER A 188 11.09 10.34 16.24
N ARG A 189 10.03 10.30 15.41
CA ARG A 189 9.63 11.34 14.48
C ARG A 189 10.64 11.61 13.36
N HIS A 190 11.54 10.67 13.09
CA HIS A 190 12.49 10.76 11.99
C HIS A 190 11.88 10.29 10.67
N VAL A 191 12.22 11.00 9.60
CA VAL A 191 12.03 10.54 8.22
C VAL A 191 13.38 10.05 7.70
N SER A 192 13.39 8.85 7.16
CA SER A 192 14.58 8.20 6.59
C SER A 192 14.34 7.79 5.14
N ALA A 193 15.40 7.81 4.33
CA ALA A 193 15.40 7.26 2.98
C ALA A 193 16.17 5.93 2.98
N LEU A 194 15.66 4.93 2.26
CA LEU A 194 16.40 3.68 2.04
C LEU A 194 17.49 3.94 1.01
N ARG A 195 18.76 3.78 1.40
CA ARG A 195 19.93 4.01 0.55
C ARG A 195 20.90 2.85 0.75
N GLU A 196 21.30 2.20 -0.33
CA GLU A 196 22.30 1.11 -0.29
C GLU A 196 21.96 0.00 0.73
N GLY A 197 20.66 -0.26 0.94
CA GLY A 197 20.17 -1.27 1.87
C GLY A 197 20.10 -0.82 3.33
N GLU A 198 20.24 0.48 3.62
CA GLU A 198 20.17 1.04 4.97
C GLU A 198 19.22 2.25 5.06
N TRP A 199 18.56 2.42 6.20
CA TRP A 199 17.76 3.61 6.48
C TRP A 199 18.66 4.78 6.88
N VAL A 200 18.76 5.78 6.02
CA VAL A 200 19.52 7.01 6.27
C VAL A 200 18.55 8.11 6.71
N PRO A 201 18.65 8.64 7.95
CA PRO A 201 17.81 9.76 8.38
C PRO A 201 18.07 11.01 7.53
N ILE A 202 16.99 11.65 7.06
CA ILE A 202 17.06 12.85 6.20
C ILE A 202 16.31 14.05 6.79
N ALA A 203 15.36 13.82 7.69
CA ALA A 203 14.58 14.88 8.30
C ALA A 203 13.97 14.47 9.65
N LYS A 204 13.42 15.45 10.37
CA LYS A 204 12.65 15.25 11.60
C LYS A 204 11.35 16.04 11.56
N VAL A 205 10.25 15.39 11.94
CA VAL A 205 8.95 16.06 12.10
C VAL A 205 8.95 16.87 13.39
N THR A 206 8.65 18.16 13.29
CA THR A 206 8.81 19.15 14.36
C THR A 206 7.51 19.46 15.10
N ASN A 207 6.35 19.16 14.52
CA ASN A 207 5.05 19.42 15.14
C ASN A 207 3.96 18.42 14.72
N ASP A 208 2.84 18.39 15.44
CA ASP A 208 1.76 17.42 15.26
C ASP A 208 0.94 17.62 13.97
N SER A 209 1.15 18.75 13.28
CA SER A 209 0.60 19.02 11.95
C SER A 209 1.41 18.38 10.83
N GLY A 210 2.56 17.78 11.14
CA GLY A 210 3.40 17.09 10.16
C GLY A 210 4.41 17.99 9.46
N ASP A 211 4.72 19.18 9.99
CA ASP A 211 5.85 19.96 9.49
C ASP A 211 7.18 19.27 9.84
N LEU A 212 8.16 19.40 8.94
CA LEU A 212 9.45 18.74 9.07
C LEU A 212 10.60 19.72 8.81
N GLU A 213 11.74 19.40 9.40
CA GLU A 213 13.02 20.06 9.17
C GLU A 213 14.01 19.04 8.59
N MET A 214 14.63 19.37 7.46
CA MET A 214 15.65 18.54 6.83
C MET A 214 16.95 18.61 7.61
N PHE A 215 17.68 17.51 7.71
CA PHE A 215 19.03 17.52 8.27
C PHE A 215 20.01 18.18 7.30
N GLU A 216 21.08 18.77 7.84
CA GLU A 216 22.10 19.46 7.04
C GLU A 216 22.68 18.55 5.95
N GLY A 217 22.69 19.02 4.70
CA GLY A 217 23.20 18.28 3.55
C GLY A 217 22.39 17.03 3.18
N LYS A 218 21.18 16.86 3.72
CA LYS A 218 20.28 15.74 3.39
C LYS A 218 19.07 16.24 2.60
N ASP A 219 18.62 15.41 1.66
CA ASP A 219 17.41 15.66 0.89
C ASP A 219 16.66 14.34 0.61
N TRP A 220 15.48 14.45 0.00
CA TRP A 220 14.73 13.34 -0.57
C TRP A 220 15.47 12.67 -1.72
N LEU A 221 16.36 13.41 -2.39
CA LEU A 221 17.28 12.88 -3.38
C LEU A 221 18.53 12.30 -2.69
N PRO A 222 19.15 11.26 -3.27
CA PRO A 222 20.41 10.68 -2.77
C PRO A 222 21.50 11.74 -2.57
#